data_AF-A0A813FYM3-F1
#
_entry.id   AF-A0A813FYM3-F1
#
_cell.length_a   1.000
_cell.length_b   1.000
_cell.length_c   1.000
_cell.angle_alpha   90.00
_cell.angle_beta   90.00
_cell.angle_gamma   90.00
#
_symmetry.space_group_name_H-M   'P 1'
#
loop_
_entity.id
_entity.type
_entity.pdbx_description
1 polymer ?
#
loop_
_entity_poly.entity_id
_entity_poly.type
_entity_poly.pdbx_seq_one_letter_code
_entity_poly.pdbx_strand_id
1 'polypeptide(L)'
;YLRQAHPSAVRLYVVGGGGLVDELQKEGFICTGGPAEDDEKFTEEGFKSLADAVGEEMFDGVVVGWDTALTYRKVAKSALVFQRHPEAFFYATNDDAADRVGGWMLPGNGPLLGAIEAACAACAPE
;
A
#
# COMPACT_ATOMS: atom_id res chain seq x y z
N TYR A 1 9.14 -4.33 -13.99
CA TYR A 1 8.22 -3.26 -14.43
C TYR A 1 8.47 -1.95 -13.72
N LEU A 2 8.27 -1.86 -12.39
CA LEU A 2 8.37 -0.60 -11.64
C LEU A 2 9.68 0.17 -11.87
N ARG A 3 10.83 -0.51 -11.87
CA ARG A 3 12.13 0.11 -12.12
C ARG A 3 12.25 0.75 -13.51
N GLN A 4 11.54 0.21 -14.50
CA GLN A 4 11.50 0.76 -15.86
C GLN A 4 10.51 1.93 -15.98
N ALA A 5 9.34 1.82 -15.34
CA ALA A 5 8.29 2.84 -15.39
C ALA A 5 8.60 4.06 -14.51
N HIS A 6 9.26 3.84 -13.36
CA HIS A 6 9.60 4.85 -12.36
C HIS A 6 11.10 4.74 -12.01
N PRO A 7 12.00 5.12 -12.94
CA PRO A 7 13.45 4.89 -12.78
C PRO A 7 14.06 5.65 -11.60
N SER A 8 13.47 6.78 -11.21
CA SER A 8 13.94 7.60 -10.09
C SER A 8 13.33 7.21 -8.74
N ALA A 9 12.35 6.30 -8.72
CA ALA A 9 11.69 5.90 -7.48
C ALA A 9 12.63 5.05 -6.61
N VAL A 10 12.64 5.34 -5.31
CA VAL A 10 13.48 4.67 -4.32
C VAL A 10 12.63 4.15 -3.17
N ARG A 11 11.68 4.93 -2.64
CA ARG A 11 10.95 4.66 -1.40
C ARG A 11 9.51 4.28 -1.70
N LEU A 12 9.13 3.06 -1.35
CA LEU A 12 7.80 2.51 -1.60
C LEU A 12 7.10 2.19 -0.29
N TYR A 13 5.85 2.61 -0.17
CA TYR A 13 4.95 2.04 0.83
C TYR A 13 4.27 0.80 0.23
N VAL A 14 4.34 -0.33 0.93
CA VAL A 14 3.84 -1.61 0.43
C VAL A 14 2.66 -2.08 1.27
N VAL A 15 1.55 -2.38 0.61
CA VAL A 15 0.43 -3.17 1.15
C VAL A 15 0.48 -4.53 0.48
N GLY A 16 0.70 -5.61 1.25
CA GLY A 16 1.00 -6.92 0.69
C GLY A 16 1.87 -7.79 1.58
N GLY A 17 1.95 -9.08 1.25
CA GLY A 17 2.77 -10.04 1.98
C GLY A 17 4.29 -9.85 1.81
N GLY A 18 5.06 -10.57 2.63
CA GLY A 18 6.53 -10.45 2.68
C GLY A 18 7.24 -10.78 1.37
N GLY A 19 6.71 -11.71 0.56
CA GLY A 19 7.30 -12.03 -0.75
C GLY A 19 7.35 -10.83 -1.70
N LEU A 20 6.31 -9.97 -1.69
CA LEU A 20 6.29 -8.74 -2.48
C LEU A 20 7.34 -7.73 -1.99
N VAL A 21 7.46 -7.58 -0.66
CA VAL A 21 8.48 -6.71 -0.05
C VAL A 21 9.88 -7.18 -0.44
N ASP A 22 10.16 -8.48 -0.32
CA ASP A 22 11.45 -9.08 -0.66
C ASP A 22 11.81 -8.88 -2.14
N GLU A 23 10.85 -9.06 -3.05
CA GLU A 23 11.05 -8.84 -4.48
C GLU A 23 11.38 -7.37 -4.80
N LEU A 24 10.64 -6.43 -4.22
CA LEU A 24 10.90 -5.00 -4.40
C LEU A 24 12.27 -4.59 -3.84
N GLN A 25 12.64 -5.11 -2.67
CA GLN A 25 13.95 -4.82 -2.08
C GLN A 25 15.11 -5.40 -2.90
N LYS A 26 14.96 -6.60 -3.48
CA LYS A 26 15.95 -7.18 -4.42
C LYS A 26 16.17 -6.31 -5.65
N GLU A 27 15.12 -5.64 -6.12
CA GLU A 27 15.20 -4.67 -7.20
C GLU A 27 15.78 -3.32 -6.77
N GLY A 28 16.14 -3.15 -5.49
CA GLY A 28 16.81 -1.97 -4.93
C GLY A 28 15.87 -0.90 -4.37
N PHE A 29 14.59 -1.21 -4.14
CA PHE A 29 13.67 -0.28 -3.48
C PHE A 29 13.83 -0.33 -1.95
N ILE A 30 13.64 0.81 -1.30
CA ILE A 30 13.48 0.91 0.15
C ILE A 30 11.99 0.79 0.43
N CYS A 31 11.59 -0.32 1.07
CA CYS A 31 10.19 -0.62 1.33
C CYS A 31 9.84 -0.46 2.82
N THR A 32 8.71 0.18 3.10
CA THR A 32 8.06 0.16 4.41
C THR A 32 6.65 -0.45 4.28
N GLY A 33 6.00 -0.78 5.40
CA GLY A 33 4.72 -1.49 5.40
C GLY A 33 4.87 -3.01 5.33
N GLY A 34 3.97 -3.66 4.59
CA GLY A 34 3.90 -5.11 4.48
C GLY A 34 3.64 -5.81 5.83
N PRO A 35 4.23 -7.00 6.06
CA PRO A 35 4.02 -7.76 7.30
C PRO A 35 4.41 -7.05 8.60
N ALA A 36 5.28 -6.03 8.52
CA ALA A 36 5.67 -5.24 9.67
C ALA A 36 4.52 -4.43 10.29
N GLU A 37 3.40 -4.26 9.57
CA GLU A 37 2.22 -3.52 10.02
C GLU A 37 0.97 -4.42 10.18
N ASP A 38 1.12 -5.76 10.13
CA ASP A 38 -0.02 -6.71 10.18
C ASP A 38 -0.79 -6.65 11.51
N ASP A 39 -0.09 -6.46 12.62
CA ASP A 39 -0.67 -6.45 13.97
C ASP A 39 -0.92 -5.04 14.52
N GLU A 40 -0.69 -4.00 13.70
CA GLU A 40 -0.81 -2.61 14.12
C GLU A 40 -2.28 -2.21 14.30
N LYS A 41 -2.68 -2.02 15.56
CA LYS A 41 -4.01 -1.52 15.91
C LYS A 41 -4.10 -0.02 15.66
N PHE A 42 -5.24 0.42 15.17
CA PHE A 42 -5.51 1.83 14.94
C PHE A 42 -6.40 2.40 16.04
N THR A 43 -5.91 3.41 16.76
CA THR A 43 -6.66 4.14 17.80
C THR A 43 -7.04 5.55 17.32
N GLU A 44 -7.89 6.26 18.06
CA GLU A 44 -8.24 7.64 17.74
C GLU A 44 -7.02 8.58 17.75
N GLU A 45 -6.10 8.42 18.70
CA GLU A 45 -4.82 9.15 18.71
C GLU A 45 -3.88 8.71 17.57
N GLY A 46 -4.10 7.50 17.04
CA GLY A 46 -3.38 6.93 15.91
C GLY A 46 -3.54 7.72 14.62
N PHE A 47 -4.66 8.44 14.43
CA PHE A 47 -4.90 9.24 13.23
C PHE A 47 -3.86 10.35 13.08
N LYS A 48 -3.71 11.18 14.11
CA LYS A 48 -2.79 12.34 14.05
C LYS A 48 -1.34 11.88 14.00
N SER A 49 -0.96 10.92 14.85
CA SER A 49 0.42 10.43 14.87
C SER A 49 0.84 9.76 13.57
N LEU A 50 -0.07 9.04 12.90
CA LEU A 50 0.19 8.49 11.57
C LEU A 50 0.35 9.60 10.52
N ALA A 51 -0.53 10.61 10.52
CA ALA A 51 -0.44 11.73 9.58
C ALA A 51 0.86 12.52 9.75
N ASP A 52 1.26 12.82 10.99
CA ASP A 52 2.51 13.50 11.30
C ASP A 52 3.71 12.66 10.82
N ALA A 53 3.73 11.36 11.11
CA ALA A 53 4.80 10.45 10.67
C ALA A 53 4.91 10.37 9.13
N VAL A 54 3.80 10.20 8.42
CA VAL A 54 3.79 10.22 6.94
C VAL A 54 4.27 11.57 6.41
N GLY A 55 3.95 12.67 7.11
CA GLY A 55 4.38 14.03 6.76
C GLY A 55 5.89 14.27 6.83
N GLU A 56 6.60 13.50 7.66
CA GLU A 56 8.06 13.54 7.87
C GLU A 56 8.83 12.57 6.96
N GLU A 57 8.15 11.58 6.40
CA GLU A 57 8.71 10.60 5.47
C GLU A 57 8.59 11.06 4.00
N MET A 58 9.24 10.33 3.09
CA MET A 58 9.13 10.54 1.65
C MET A 58 8.73 9.23 0.99
N PHE A 59 7.71 9.28 0.15
CA PHE A 59 7.21 8.12 -0.58
C PHE A 59 7.13 8.45 -2.07
N ASP A 60 7.75 7.62 -2.90
CA ASP A 60 7.68 7.74 -4.36
C ASP A 60 6.47 6.99 -4.92
N GLY A 61 5.90 6.05 -4.17
CA GLY A 61 4.70 5.33 -4.59
C GLY A 61 4.14 4.37 -3.54
N VAL A 62 2.88 4.00 -3.76
CA VAL A 62 2.18 2.94 -3.03
C VAL A 62 2.04 1.72 -3.92
N VAL A 63 2.50 0.56 -3.44
CA VAL A 63 2.41 -0.72 -4.14
C VAL A 63 1.46 -1.64 -3.39
N VAL A 64 0.45 -2.14 -4.11
CA VAL A 64 -0.60 -3.00 -3.55
C VAL A 64 -0.54 -4.38 -4.17
N GLY A 65 -0.30 -5.38 -3.34
CA GLY A 65 -0.52 -6.79 -3.68
C GLY A 65 -1.41 -7.45 -2.65
N TRP A 66 -1.61 -8.76 -2.85
CA TRP A 66 -2.47 -9.54 -1.99
C TRP A 66 -1.99 -9.49 -0.53
N ASP A 67 -2.87 -9.07 0.37
CA ASP A 67 -2.62 -8.87 1.78
C ASP A 67 -3.79 -9.44 2.60
N THR A 68 -3.60 -10.63 3.18
CA THR A 68 -4.62 -11.26 4.04
C THR A 68 -4.69 -10.63 5.44
N ALA A 69 -3.77 -9.73 5.77
CA ALA A 69 -3.69 -8.99 7.03
C ALA A 69 -3.86 -7.48 6.77
N LEU A 70 -4.72 -7.11 5.81
CA LEU A 70 -5.06 -5.71 5.56
C LEU A 70 -5.69 -5.10 6.83
N THR A 71 -5.06 -4.04 7.35
CA THR A 71 -5.55 -3.28 8.49
C THR A 71 -6.05 -1.90 8.07
N TYR A 72 -6.88 -1.29 8.90
CA TYR A 72 -7.30 0.10 8.67
C TYR A 72 -6.10 1.06 8.63
N ARG A 73 -5.05 0.79 9.41
CA ARG A 73 -3.80 1.56 9.37
C ARG A 73 -3.18 1.58 7.98
N LYS A 74 -3.13 0.43 7.29
CA LYS A 74 -2.57 0.33 5.94
C LYS A 74 -3.38 1.14 4.91
N VAL A 75 -4.70 1.10 5.02
CA VAL A 75 -5.62 1.91 4.20
C VAL A 75 -5.41 3.40 4.46
N ALA A 76 -5.39 3.81 5.73
CA ALA A 76 -5.21 5.22 6.12
C ALA A 76 -3.84 5.77 5.69
N LYS A 77 -2.77 5.00 5.90
CA LYS A 77 -1.41 5.39 5.51
C LYS A 77 -1.31 5.56 3.99
N SER A 78 -1.91 4.68 3.20
CA SER A 78 -1.95 4.81 1.74
C SER A 78 -2.59 6.13 1.30
N ALA A 79 -3.73 6.50 1.87
CA ALA A 79 -4.41 7.75 1.56
C ALA A 79 -3.58 8.98 1.95
N LEU A 80 -2.96 8.95 3.14
CA LEU A 80 -2.07 10.01 3.61
C LEU A 80 -0.82 10.17 2.73
N VAL A 81 -0.28 9.08 2.20
CA VAL A 81 0.85 9.12 1.26
C VAL A 81 0.49 9.94 0.03
N PHE A 82 -0.64 9.68 -0.64
CA PHE A 82 -1.06 10.47 -1.81
C PHE A 82 -1.43 11.91 -1.46
N GLN A 83 -1.98 12.12 -0.27
CA GLN A 83 -2.27 13.48 0.21
C GLN A 83 -0.99 14.30 0.40
N ARG A 84 0.08 13.65 0.88
CA ARG A 84 1.35 14.31 1.17
C ARG A 84 2.30 14.39 -0.03
N HIS A 85 2.24 13.41 -0.92
CA HIS A 85 3.10 13.24 -2.09
C HIS A 85 2.23 13.12 -3.35
N PRO A 86 1.75 14.25 -3.93
CA PRO A 86 0.90 14.24 -5.12
C PRO A 86 1.56 13.56 -6.33
N GLU A 87 2.88 13.54 -6.38
CA GLU A 87 3.69 12.88 -7.41
C GLU A 87 3.88 11.37 -7.18
N ALA A 88 3.49 10.84 -6.02
CA ALA A 88 3.61 9.42 -5.75
C ALA A 88 2.80 8.62 -6.77
N PHE A 89 3.36 7.51 -7.27
CA PHE A 89 2.63 6.63 -8.17
C PHE A 89 1.85 5.56 -7.41
N PHE A 90 0.81 5.04 -8.04
CA PHE A 90 0.06 3.89 -7.55
C PHE A 90 0.33 2.68 -8.45
N TYR A 91 0.59 1.50 -7.86
CA TYR A 91 0.76 0.26 -8.61
C TYR A 91 0.13 -0.93 -7.90
N ALA A 92 -0.80 -1.61 -8.55
CA ALA A 92 -1.32 -2.89 -8.12
C ALA A 92 -0.61 -4.03 -8.85
N THR A 93 -0.28 -5.13 -8.16
CA THR A 93 0.36 -6.29 -8.80
C THR A 93 -0.58 -7.05 -9.74
N ASN A 94 -1.89 -6.98 -9.46
CA ASN A 94 -3.03 -7.42 -10.28
C ASN A 94 -4.32 -6.80 -9.71
N ASP A 95 -5.43 -6.91 -10.44
CA ASP A 95 -6.76 -6.42 -10.06
C ASP A 95 -7.80 -7.56 -9.94
N ASP A 96 -7.34 -8.81 -9.78
CA ASP A 96 -8.20 -9.98 -9.79
C ASP A 96 -9.23 -9.93 -8.65
N ALA A 97 -10.51 -9.97 -9.00
CA ALA A 97 -11.60 -9.85 -8.04
C ALA A 97 -11.66 -11.04 -7.05
N ALA A 98 -11.35 -12.25 -7.54
CA ALA A 98 -11.40 -13.48 -6.77
C ALA A 98 -10.52 -14.57 -7.38
N ASP A 99 -9.95 -15.41 -6.53
CA ASP A 99 -9.16 -16.58 -6.88
C ASP A 99 -9.84 -17.87 -6.45
N ARG A 100 -9.60 -18.94 -7.22
CA ARG A 100 -10.07 -20.29 -6.86
C ARG A 100 -9.11 -20.93 -5.87
N VAL A 101 -9.57 -21.13 -4.64
CA VAL A 101 -8.82 -21.83 -3.59
C VAL A 101 -9.58 -23.11 -3.23
N GLY A 102 -9.07 -24.24 -3.73
CA GLY A 102 -9.78 -25.52 -3.66
C GLY A 102 -11.13 -25.44 -4.36
N GLY A 103 -12.21 -25.76 -3.63
CA GLY A 103 -13.59 -25.71 -4.14
C GLY A 103 -14.24 -24.32 -4.09
N TRP A 104 -13.58 -23.32 -3.52
CA TRP A 104 -14.18 -22.01 -3.21
C TRP A 104 -13.61 -20.90 -4.08
N MET A 105 -14.39 -19.84 -4.28
CA MET A 105 -13.91 -18.54 -4.78
C MET A 105 -13.66 -17.64 -3.57
N LEU A 106 -12.41 -17.21 -3.37
CA LEU A 106 -12.03 -16.30 -2.30
C LEU A 106 -11.60 -14.95 -2.88
N PRO A 107 -11.73 -13.84 -2.13
CA PRO A 107 -11.27 -12.53 -2.58
C PRO A 107 -9.79 -12.54 -2.99
N GLY A 108 -9.52 -12.02 -4.19
CA GLY A 108 -8.18 -11.77 -4.71
C GLY A 108 -7.65 -10.42 -4.27
N ASN A 109 -6.75 -9.81 -5.04
CA ASN A 109 -6.24 -8.47 -4.75
C ASN A 109 -7.27 -7.36 -5.04
N GLY A 110 -8.17 -7.56 -6.01
CA GLY A 110 -9.12 -6.56 -6.49
C GLY A 110 -9.96 -5.90 -5.39
N PRO A 111 -10.54 -6.64 -4.43
CA PRO A 111 -11.28 -6.03 -3.32
C PRO A 111 -10.41 -5.19 -2.37
N LEU A 112 -9.15 -5.57 -2.16
CA LEU A 112 -8.20 -4.80 -1.36
C LEU A 112 -7.83 -3.51 -2.09
N LEU A 113 -7.54 -3.64 -3.38
CA LEU A 113 -7.28 -2.52 -4.29
C LEU A 113 -8.44 -1.51 -4.26
N GLY A 114 -9.67 -1.97 -4.44
CA GLY A 114 -10.85 -1.09 -4.42
C GLY A 114 -11.03 -0.33 -3.10
N ALA A 115 -10.70 -0.94 -1.96
CA ALA A 115 -10.73 -0.26 -0.67
C ALA A 115 -9.68 0.85 -0.56
N ILE A 116 -8.47 0.61 -1.07
CA ILE A 116 -7.36 1.57 -1.05
C ILE A 116 -7.62 2.70 -2.05
N GLU A 117 -8.06 2.40 -3.27
CA GLU A 117 -8.42 3.40 -4.28
C GLU A 117 -9.52 4.34 -3.77
N ALA A 118 -10.57 3.79 -3.17
CA ALA A 118 -11.64 4.60 -2.59
C ALA A 118 -11.13 5.56 -1.51
N ALA A 119 -10.23 5.09 -0.63
CA ALA A 119 -9.64 5.93 0.41
C ALA A 119 -8.74 7.02 -0.18
N CYS A 120 -7.87 6.67 -1.13
CA CYS A 120 -6.93 7.62 -1.75
C CYS A 120 -7.67 8.69 -2.56
N ALA A 121 -8.71 8.30 -3.33
CA ALA A 121 -9.51 9.24 -4.11
C ALA A 121 -10.26 10.25 -3.24
N ALA A 122 -10.74 9.83 -2.06
CA ALA A 122 -11.47 10.71 -1.13
C ALA A 122 -10.56 11.67 -0.35
N CYS A 123 -9.25 11.40 -0.26
CA CYS A 123 -8.29 12.19 0.51
C CYS A 123 -7.27 12.94 -0.37
N ALA A 124 -7.38 12.83 -1.70
CA ALA A 124 -6.54 13.58 -2.62
C ALA A 124 -6.73 15.09 -2.42
N PRO A 125 -5.67 15.91 -2.46
CA PRO A 125 -5.77 17.35 -2.36
C PRO A 125 -6.55 17.91 -3.56
N GLU A 126 -7.36 18.94 -3.32
CA GLU A 126 -8.08 19.70 -4.37
C GLU A 126 -7.13 20.32 -5.40
#